data_AF-A0A809PS94-F1
#
_entry.id   AF-A0A809PS94-F1
#
_cell.length_a   1.000
_cell.length_b   1.000
_cell.length_c   1.000
_cell.angle_alpha   90.00
_cell.angle_beta   90.00
_cell.angle_gamma   90.00
#
_symmetry.space_group_name_H-M   'P 1'
#
loop_
_entity.id
_entity.type
_entity.pdbx_description
1 polymer ?
#
loop_
_entity_poly.entity_id
_entity_poly.type
_entity_poly.pdbx_seq_one_letter_code
_entity_poly.pdbx_strand_id
1 'polypeptide(L)'
;MLITIIVAASLLVLAGTYSLCSNLYLLFSADSPANWKKHFYLCLVAGLVLGLASWLGTFWMLLPYPNIAGDGWFAGFPYVAVYIDDTAYHYHFGFTRASVLANGLFWFLLPMTGLHLYARHWQRQQKKTR
;
A
#
# COMPACT_ATOMS: atom_id res chain seq x y z
N MET A 1 -7.66 -18.69 4.48
CA MET A 1 -7.10 -17.47 5.11
C MET A 1 -6.18 -16.69 4.16
N LEU A 2 -5.15 -17.33 3.59
CA LEU A 2 -4.22 -16.69 2.65
C LEU A 2 -4.91 -16.03 1.43
N ILE A 3 -5.84 -16.73 0.77
CA ILE A 3 -6.59 -16.20 -0.38
C ILE A 3 -7.36 -14.93 0.01
N THR A 4 -7.99 -14.91 1.17
CA THR A 4 -8.74 -13.74 1.67
C THR A 4 -7.84 -12.52 1.87
N ILE A 5 -6.63 -12.73 2.40
CA ILE A 5 -5.63 -11.66 2.60
C ILE A 5 -5.18 -11.10 1.24
N ILE A 6 -4.87 -11.98 0.28
CA ILE A 6 -4.43 -11.57 -1.06
C ILE A 6 -5.55 -10.79 -1.78
N VAL A 7 -6.80 -11.25 -1.70
CA VAL A 7 -7.95 -10.58 -2.30
C VAL A 7 -8.17 -9.21 -1.66
N ALA A 8 -8.17 -9.13 -0.32
CA ALA A 8 -8.33 -7.87 0.39
C ALA A 8 -7.22 -6.87 0.05
N ALA A 9 -5.96 -7.33 0.02
CA ALA A 9 -4.82 -6.51 -0.36
C ALA A 9 -4.96 -5.97 -1.80
N SER A 10 -5.40 -6.82 -2.73
CA SER A 10 -5.59 -6.43 -4.14
C SER A 10 -6.70 -5.40 -4.31
N LEU A 11 -7.79 -5.53 -3.55
CA LEU A 11 -8.86 -4.51 -3.52
C LEU A 11 -8.34 -3.18 -2.97
N LEU A 12 -7.46 -3.20 -1.96
CA LEU A 12 -6.84 -1.98 -1.42
C LEU A 12 -5.90 -1.32 -2.43
N VAL A 13 -5.11 -2.09 -3.18
CA VAL A 13 -4.26 -1.56 -4.26
C VAL A 13 -5.10 -0.96 -5.39
N LEU A 14 -6.23 -1.58 -5.76
CA LEU A 14 -7.16 -1.03 -6.74
C LEU A 14 -7.77 0.29 -6.24
N ALA A 15 -8.22 0.35 -4.98
CA ALA A 15 -8.75 1.56 -4.37
C ALA A 15 -7.69 2.67 -4.26
N GLY A 16 -6.45 2.31 -3.94
CA GLY A 16 -5.30 3.22 -3.91
C GLY A 16 -4.98 3.79 -5.29
N THR A 17 -4.97 2.94 -6.32
CA THR A 17 -4.76 3.35 -7.71
C THR A 17 -5.87 4.29 -8.18
N TYR A 18 -7.13 3.97 -7.89
CA TYR A 18 -8.26 4.86 -8.15
C TYR A 18 -8.09 6.22 -7.44
N SER A 19 -7.65 6.19 -6.18
CA SER A 19 -7.39 7.40 -5.39
C SER A 19 -6.30 8.28 -6.03
N LEU A 20 -5.20 7.66 -6.48
CA LEU A 20 -4.13 8.35 -7.21
C LEU A 20 -4.66 9.00 -8.50
N CYS A 21 -5.39 8.26 -9.33
CA CYS A 21 -5.99 8.79 -10.56
C CYS A 21 -6.95 9.96 -10.28
N SER A 22 -7.79 9.84 -9.25
CA SER A 22 -8.69 10.92 -8.84
C SER A 22 -7.95 12.15 -8.34
N ASN A 23 -6.85 11.98 -7.59
CA ASN A 23 -6.03 13.10 -7.11
C ASN A 23 -5.28 13.79 -8.26
N LEU A 24 -4.83 13.02 -9.26
CA LEU A 24 -4.25 13.54 -10.50
C LEU A 24 -5.27 14.37 -11.29
N TYR A 25 -6.51 13.90 -11.42
CA TYR A 25 -7.57 14.68 -12.06
C TYR A 25 -7.79 16.02 -11.33
N LEU A 26 -7.86 16.00 -9.99
CA LEU A 26 -7.97 17.21 -9.18
C LEU A 26 -6.75 18.13 -9.29
N LEU A 27 -5.55 17.59 -9.56
CA LEU A 27 -4.33 18.38 -9.74
C LEU A 27 -4.44 19.40 -10.88
N PHE A 28 -5.22 19.07 -11.91
CA PHE A 28 -5.45 19.90 -13.09
C PHE A 28 -6.83 20.60 -13.08
N SER A 29 -7.63 20.40 -12.04
CA SER A 29 -8.95 21.01 -11.92
C SER A 29 -8.89 22.42 -11.32
N ALA A 30 -9.72 23.32 -11.84
CA ALA A 30 -9.94 24.65 -11.28
C ALA A 30 -10.62 24.60 -9.89
N ASP A 31 -11.36 23.53 -9.60
CA ASP A 31 -12.08 23.33 -8.33
C ASP A 31 -11.23 22.60 -7.27
N SER A 32 -9.90 22.79 -7.29
CA SER A 32 -9.00 22.13 -6.35
C SER A 32 -8.85 22.92 -5.04
N PRO A 33 -8.63 22.24 -3.89
CA PRO A 33 -8.36 22.91 -2.62
C PRO A 33 -7.14 23.83 -2.69
N ALA A 34 -7.08 24.85 -1.83
CA ALA A 34 -5.90 25.70 -1.71
C ALA A 34 -4.65 24.85 -1.41
N ASN A 35 -3.53 25.16 -2.08
CA ASN A 35 -2.27 24.42 -1.97
C ASN A 35 -2.36 22.92 -2.35
N TRP A 36 -3.34 22.50 -3.16
CA TRP A 36 -3.51 21.09 -3.54
C TRP A 36 -2.26 20.46 -4.13
N LYS A 37 -1.56 21.18 -5.02
CA LYS A 37 -0.28 20.72 -5.63
C LYS A 37 0.76 20.34 -4.57
N LYS A 38 0.90 21.16 -3.52
CA LYS A 38 1.85 20.89 -2.43
C LYS A 38 1.48 19.62 -1.68
N HIS A 39 0.20 19.44 -1.33
CA HIS A 39 -0.27 18.23 -0.64
C HIS A 39 -0.08 16.98 -1.50
N PHE A 40 -0.37 17.08 -2.79
CA PHE A 40 -0.15 15.99 -3.75
C PHE A 40 1.32 15.55 -3.79
N TYR A 41 2.26 16.49 -3.92
CA TYR A 41 3.69 16.16 -3.93
C TYR A 41 4.19 15.62 -2.59
N LEU A 42 3.70 16.16 -1.47
CA LEU A 42 4.02 15.61 -0.14
C LEU A 42 3.55 14.17 0.01
N CYS A 43 2.33 13.86 -0.45
CA CYS A 43 1.80 12.50 -0.44
C CYS A 43 2.58 11.58 -1.39
N LEU A 44 3.03 12.06 -2.56
CA LEU A 44 3.90 11.28 -3.45
C LEU A 44 5.23 10.94 -2.79
N VAL A 45 5.89 11.92 -2.19
CA VAL A 45 7.16 11.73 -1.50
C VAL A 45 6.99 10.81 -0.29
N ALA A 46 5.96 11.03 0.53
CA ALA A 46 5.63 10.16 1.66
C ALA A 46 5.36 8.72 1.19
N GLY A 47 4.62 8.55 0.09
CA GLY A 47 4.36 7.25 -0.52
C GLY A 47 5.64 6.56 -0.97
N LEU A 48 6.55 7.28 -1.64
CA LEU A 48 7.85 6.72 -2.05
C LEU A 48 8.67 6.27 -0.84
N VAL A 49 8.75 7.09 0.21
CA VAL A 49 9.47 6.76 1.44
C VAL A 49 8.85 5.53 2.11
N LEU A 50 7.53 5.47 2.24
CA LEU A 50 6.84 4.32 2.82
C LEU A 50 6.99 3.05 1.98
N GLY A 51 6.89 3.16 0.65
CA GLY A 51 7.09 2.05 -0.27
C GLY A 51 8.49 1.46 -0.15
N LEU A 52 9.53 2.29 -0.13
CA LEU A 52 10.91 1.83 0.05
C LEU A 52 11.17 1.28 1.45
N ALA A 53 10.66 1.96 2.49
CA ALA A 53 10.79 1.52 3.88
C ALA A 53 10.06 0.21 4.14
N SER A 54 8.96 -0.07 3.42
CA SER A 54 8.22 -1.32 3.55
C SER A 54 9.09 -2.55 3.28
N TRP A 55 10.10 -2.42 2.41
CA TRP A 55 11.02 -3.50 2.08
C TRP A 55 11.99 -3.82 3.23
N LEU A 56 12.49 -2.80 3.90
CA LEU A 56 13.33 -2.95 5.10
C LEU A 56 12.50 -3.39 6.32
N GLY A 57 11.26 -2.89 6.43
CA GLY A 57 10.31 -3.23 7.49
C GLY A 57 9.76 -4.66 7.40
N THR A 58 9.78 -5.27 6.21
CA THR A 58 9.29 -6.66 6.01
C THR A 58 9.97 -7.66 6.95
N PHE A 59 11.24 -7.44 7.31
CA PHE A 59 11.98 -8.29 8.25
C PHE A 59 11.43 -8.27 9.68
N TRP A 60 10.74 -7.20 10.08
CA TRP A 60 10.20 -7.02 11.44
C TRP A 60 8.78 -7.58 11.59
N MET A 61 8.07 -7.85 10.49
CA MET A 61 6.72 -8.41 10.48
C MET A 61 6.74 -9.90 10.14
N LEU A 62 7.51 -10.67 10.91
CA LEU A 62 7.55 -12.13 10.82
C LEU A 62 6.32 -12.71 11.54
N LEU A 63 5.41 -13.29 10.78
CA LEU A 63 4.24 -14.01 11.29
C LEU A 63 4.56 -15.52 11.30
N PRO A 64 4.42 -16.21 12.43
CA PRO A 64 4.61 -17.66 12.47
C PRO A 64 3.52 -18.35 11.63
N TYR A 65 3.92 -19.33 10.84
CA TYR A 65 3.03 -20.15 10.01
C TYR A 65 3.37 -21.63 10.18
N PRO A 66 2.41 -22.43 10.68
CA PRO A 66 2.60 -23.88 10.75
C PRO A 66 2.52 -24.48 9.35
N ASN A 67 3.59 -25.15 8.90
CA ASN A 67 3.61 -25.88 7.64
C ASN A 67 3.73 -27.40 7.90
N ILE A 68 3.37 -28.20 6.91
CA ILE A 68 3.40 -29.68 6.92
C ILE A 68 4.86 -30.20 7.08
N ALA A 69 5.86 -29.33 6.83
CA ALA A 69 7.29 -29.64 6.93
C ALA A 69 7.99 -29.05 8.18
N GLY A 70 7.30 -28.33 9.07
CA GLY A 70 7.88 -27.69 10.26
C GLY A 70 7.34 -26.28 10.54
N ASP A 71 7.93 -25.60 11.54
CA ASP A 71 7.66 -24.19 11.84
C ASP A 71 8.32 -23.30 10.78
N GLY A 72 7.56 -22.34 10.25
CA GLY A 72 8.09 -21.34 9.33
C GLY A 72 7.57 -19.95 9.65
N TRP A 73 8.21 -18.93 9.06
CA TRP A 73 7.85 -17.53 9.27
C TRP A 73 7.52 -16.85 7.95
N PHE A 74 6.44 -16.08 7.92
CA PHE A 74 6.10 -15.20 6.82
C PHE A 74 6.49 -13.77 7.12
N ALA A 75 7.36 -13.18 6.30
CA ALA A 75 7.66 -11.76 6.33
C ALA A 75 6.70 -10.99 5.41
N GLY A 76 5.98 -9.99 5.92
CA GLY A 76 5.32 -8.96 5.10
C GLY A 76 3.80 -8.81 5.26
N PHE A 77 3.35 -7.56 5.20
CA PHE A 77 1.93 -7.18 5.28
C PHE A 77 1.63 -6.03 4.31
N PRO A 78 0.59 -6.12 3.45
CA PRO A 78 -0.42 -7.18 3.40
C PRO A 78 -0.09 -8.33 2.42
N TYR A 79 0.99 -8.19 1.63
CA TYR A 79 1.46 -9.24 0.72
C TYR A 79 2.62 -10.01 1.34
N VAL A 80 2.43 -11.32 1.50
CA VAL A 80 3.40 -12.24 2.10
C VAL A 80 4.65 -12.33 1.21
N ALA A 81 5.77 -11.76 1.66
CA ALA A 81 6.99 -11.57 0.89
C ALA A 81 7.97 -12.75 0.99
N VAL A 82 8.12 -13.41 2.14
CA VAL A 82 9.12 -14.49 2.30
C VAL A 82 8.59 -15.56 3.23
N TYR A 83 8.76 -16.84 2.89
CA TYR A 83 8.66 -17.97 3.82
C TYR A 83 10.08 -18.36 4.29
N ILE A 84 10.27 -18.51 5.60
CA ILE A 84 11.54 -18.89 6.23
C ILE A 84 11.31 -20.18 7.00
N ASP A 85 12.00 -21.28 6.67
CA ASP A 85 11.99 -22.51 7.46
C ASP A 85 13.26 -22.68 8.31
N ASP A 86 13.24 -23.67 9.21
CA ASP A 86 14.35 -24.02 10.10
C ASP A 86 15.63 -24.50 9.38
N THR A 87 15.59 -24.74 8.07
CA THR A 87 16.74 -25.18 7.27
C THR A 87 17.42 -24.05 6.49
N ALA A 88 16.99 -22.80 6.66
CA ALA A 88 17.53 -21.62 5.98
C ALA A 88 17.45 -21.67 4.44
N TYR A 89 16.66 -22.58 3.86
CA TYR A 89 16.52 -22.71 2.41
C TYR A 89 15.44 -21.76 1.89
N HIS A 90 15.89 -20.53 1.60
CA HIS A 90 15.13 -19.49 0.93
C HIS A 90 14.74 -19.90 -0.50
N TYR A 91 13.54 -20.45 -0.71
CA TYR A 91 13.02 -20.64 -2.07
C TYR A 91 11.55 -20.20 -2.21
N HIS A 92 11.37 -19.04 -2.85
CA HIS A 92 10.73 -18.87 -4.17
C HIS A 92 10.90 -17.41 -4.62
N PHE A 93 12.08 -17.06 -5.16
CA PHE A 93 12.44 -15.69 -5.58
C PHE A 93 11.40 -15.01 -6.49
N GLY A 94 10.67 -15.75 -7.32
CA GLY A 94 9.62 -15.20 -8.18
C GLY A 94 8.40 -14.69 -7.41
N PHE A 95 7.86 -15.52 -6.51
CA PHE A 95 6.72 -15.14 -5.67
C PHE A 95 7.10 -14.07 -4.65
N THR A 96 8.29 -14.18 -4.06
CA THR A 96 8.86 -13.20 -3.14
C THR A 96 9.01 -11.83 -3.76
N ARG A 97 9.55 -11.72 -4.98
CA ARG A 97 9.69 -10.42 -5.67
C ARG A 97 8.33 -9.79 -5.96
N ALA A 98 7.37 -10.58 -6.46
CA ALA A 98 6.02 -10.08 -6.74
C ALA A 98 5.33 -9.55 -5.48
N SER A 99 5.44 -10.27 -4.37
CA SER A 99 4.87 -9.85 -3.09
C SER A 99 5.57 -8.63 -2.49
N VAL A 100 6.90 -8.53 -2.59
CA VAL A 100 7.65 -7.32 -2.18
C VAL A 100 7.17 -6.11 -2.97
N LEU A 101 7.04 -6.24 -4.30
CA LEU A 101 6.58 -5.16 -5.16
C LEU A 101 5.14 -4.77 -4.84
N ALA A 102 4.26 -5.75 -4.63
CA ALA A 102 2.88 -5.50 -4.25
C ALA A 102 2.78 -4.81 -2.87
N ASN A 103 3.65 -5.17 -1.93
CA ASN A 103 3.73 -4.51 -0.63
C ASN A 103 4.21 -3.07 -0.75
N GLY A 104 5.31 -2.85 -1.47
CA GLY A 104 5.83 -1.50 -1.74
C GLY A 104 4.79 -0.62 -2.43
N LEU A 105 4.04 -1.18 -3.39
CA LEU A 105 2.95 -0.48 -4.06
C LEU A 105 1.80 -0.13 -3.11
N PHE A 106 1.41 -1.06 -2.23
CA PHE A 106 0.38 -0.79 -1.22
C PHE A 106 0.77 0.40 -0.33
N TRP A 107 1.98 0.38 0.24
CA TRP A 107 2.46 1.45 1.11
C TRP A 107 2.66 2.77 0.37
N PHE A 108 3.06 2.71 -0.91
CA PHE A 108 3.14 3.88 -1.78
C PHE A 108 1.77 4.55 -2.01
N LEU A 109 0.73 3.75 -2.19
CA LEU A 109 -0.61 4.25 -2.48
C LEU A 109 -1.34 4.75 -1.23
N LEU A 110 -0.93 4.34 -0.03
CA LEU A 110 -1.65 4.65 1.22
C LEU A 110 -1.83 6.17 1.46
N PRO A 111 -0.81 7.04 1.31
CA PRO A 111 -1.00 8.48 1.43
C PRO A 111 -1.94 9.07 0.38
N MET A 112 -2.03 8.46 -0.82
CA MET A 112 -2.95 8.90 -1.86
C MET A 112 -4.40 8.64 -1.50
N THR A 113 -4.68 7.51 -0.84
CA THR A 113 -6.01 7.23 -0.30
C THR A 113 -6.41 8.26 0.75
N GLY A 114 -5.49 8.62 1.66
CA GLY A 114 -5.72 9.69 2.65
C GLY A 114 -6.03 11.03 2.00
N LEU A 115 -5.23 11.43 1.01
CA LEU A 115 -5.43 12.65 0.25
C LEU A 115 -6.78 12.68 -0.51
N HIS A 116 -7.19 11.55 -1.07
CA HIS A 116 -8.47 11.40 -1.75
C HIS A 116 -9.67 11.57 -0.80
N LEU A 117 -9.60 10.99 0.39
CA LEU A 117 -10.63 11.16 1.42
C LEU A 117 -10.72 12.63 1.87
N TYR A 118 -9.58 13.30 2.03
CA TYR A 118 -9.53 14.73 2.33
C TYR A 118 -10.19 15.57 1.23
N ALA A 119 -9.87 15.32 -0.05
CA ALA A 119 -10.53 15.99 -1.17
C ALA A 119 -12.06 15.79 -1.16
N ARG A 120 -12.52 14.55 -0.95
CA ARG A 120 -13.96 14.26 -0.86
C ARG A 120 -14.63 14.98 0.30
N HIS A 121 -13.97 15.03 1.45
CA HIS A 121 -14.48 15.78 2.61
C HIS A 121 -14.60 17.26 2.28
N TRP A 122 -13.56 17.87 1.71
CA TRP A 122 -13.55 19.27 1.32
C TRP A 122 -14.66 19.61 0.31
N GLN A 123 -14.84 18.79 -0.74
CA GLN A 123 -15.91 18.98 -1.72
C GLN A 123 -17.31 18.91 -1.09
N ARG A 124 -17.51 18.03 -0.10
CA ARG A 124 -18.77 17.95 0.65
C ARG A 124 -19.02 19.21 1.48
N GLN A 125 -17.99 19.81 2.07
CA GLN A 125 -18.14 21.07 2.81
C GLN A 125 -18.53 22.22 1.88
N GLN A 126 -17.86 22.35 0.72
CA GLN A 126 -18.18 23.37 -0.28
C GLN A 126 -19.63 23.32 -0.76
N LYS A 127 -20.19 22.12 -0.93
CA LYS A 127 -21.60 21.92 -1.31
C LYS A 127 -22.61 22.31 -0.24
N LYS A 128 -22.22 22.38 1.04
CA LYS A 128 -23.12 22.82 2.13
C LYS A 128 -23.18 24.33 2.27
N THR A 129 -22.12 25.02 1.83
CA THR A 129 -21.98 26.48 1.89
C THR A 129 -22.49 27.19 0.64
N ARG A 130 -22.80 26.47 -0.44
CA ARG A 130 -23.48 26.98 -1.64
C ARG A 130 -24.96 26.68 -1.55
#